data_AF-A0A8T3X5V9-F1
#
_entry.id   AF-A0A8T3X5V9-F1
#
_cell.length_a   1.000
_cell.length_b   1.000
_cell.length_c   1.000
_cell.angle_alpha   90.00
_cell.angle_beta   90.00
_cell.angle_gamma   90.00
#
_symmetry.space_group_name_H-M   'P 1'
#
loop_
_entity.id
_entity.type
_entity.pdbx_description
1 polymer ?
#
loop_
_entity_poly.entity_id
_entity_poly.type
_entity_poly.pdbx_seq_one_letter_code
_entity_poly.pdbx_strand_id
1 'polypeptide(L)'
;MDRKVLGIIFIVFGIIALVGSAAFAFVLVVVGQSIDAIRTADPEILAQAGTDAASLQQFYQQASQVMLIGWLWAVSIIISSVASIYSGVRKLKDKKK
;
A
#
# COMPACT_ATOMS: atom_id res chain seq x y z
N MET A 1 14.70 14.98 25.65
CA MET A 1 13.60 14.01 25.53
C MET A 1 14.06 12.67 26.09
N ASP A 2 13.29 12.04 26.99
CA ASP A 2 13.65 10.74 27.60
C ASP A 2 13.74 9.64 26.51
N ARG A 3 14.75 8.75 26.61
CA ARG A 3 14.92 7.60 25.71
C ARG A 3 13.69 6.69 25.68
N LYS A 4 12.93 6.60 26.77
CA LYS A 4 11.66 5.86 26.82
C LYS A 4 10.57 6.52 26.01
N VAL A 5 10.45 7.84 26.13
CA VAL A 5 9.49 8.64 25.35
C VAL A 5 9.81 8.48 23.87
N LEU A 6 11.08 8.54 23.49
CA LEU A 6 11.52 8.28 22.13
C LEU A 6 11.19 6.86 21.66
N GLY A 7 11.38 5.83 22.50
CA GLY A 7 11.04 4.45 22.18
C GLY A 7 9.54 4.22 21.94
N ILE A 8 8.68 4.80 22.79
CA ILE A 8 7.23 4.76 22.64
C ILE A 8 6.81 5.44 21.33
N ILE A 9 7.38 6.61 21.03
CA ILE A 9 7.12 7.34 19.79
C ILE A 9 7.40 6.47 18.56
N PHE A 10 8.56 5.80 18.50
CA PHE A 10 8.90 4.90 17.39
C PHE A 10 7.90 3.74 17.21
N ILE A 11 7.40 3.18 18.32
CA ILE A 11 6.40 2.10 18.27
C ILE A 11 5.07 2.64 17.76
N VAL A 12 4.59 3.77 18.30
CA VAL A 12 3.31 4.36 17.90
C VAL A 12 3.33 4.72 16.41
N PHE A 13 4.38 5.41 15.93
CA PHE A 13 4.49 5.74 14.51
C PHE A 13 4.55 4.50 13.62
N GLY A 14 5.28 3.46 14.03
CA GLY A 14 5.32 2.22 13.25
C GLY A 14 3.96 1.50 13.20
N ILE A 15 3.21 1.48 14.31
CA ILE A 15 1.86 0.88 14.30
C ILE A 15 0.92 1.67 13.39
N ILE A 16 0.91 3.00 13.48
CA ILE A 16 0.08 3.86 12.61
C ILE A 16 0.40 3.62 11.14
N ALA A 17 1.69 3.55 10.80
CA ALA A 17 2.15 3.31 9.44
C ALA A 17 1.81 1.88 8.94
N LEU A 18 1.83 0.86 9.82
CA LEU A 18 1.34 -0.49 9.49
C LEU A 18 -0.15 -0.49 9.18
N VAL A 19 -0.97 0.17 10.00
CA VAL A 19 -2.42 0.24 9.77
C VAL A 19 -2.71 0.97 8.46
N GLY A 20 -2.05 2.11 8.21
CA GLY A 20 -2.21 2.88 6.98
C GLY A 20 -1.79 2.09 5.73
N SER A 21 -0.67 1.38 5.79
CA SER A 21 -0.21 0.55 4.66
C SER A 21 -1.11 -0.66 4.42
N ALA A 22 -1.67 -1.28 5.46
CA ALA A 22 -2.65 -2.36 5.32
C ALA A 22 -3.95 -1.87 4.66
N ALA A 23 -4.47 -0.71 5.08
CA ALA A 23 -5.65 -0.11 4.46
C ALA A 23 -5.40 0.25 2.99
N PHE A 24 -4.23 0.82 2.67
CA PHE A 24 -3.86 1.14 1.31
C PHE A 24 -3.69 -0.12 0.44
N ALA A 25 -3.05 -1.17 0.96
CA ALA A 25 -2.95 -2.46 0.28
C ALA A 25 -4.32 -3.06 -0.04
N PHE A 26 -5.28 -2.96 0.89
CA PHE A 26 -6.66 -3.37 0.64
C PHE A 26 -7.30 -2.59 -0.52
N VAL A 27 -7.12 -1.27 -0.56
CA VAL A 27 -7.60 -0.44 -1.68
C VAL A 27 -6.98 -0.88 -3.01
N LEU A 28 -5.68 -1.17 -3.05
CA LEU A 28 -5.02 -1.67 -4.25
C LEU A 28 -5.60 -3.00 -4.74
N VAL A 29 -5.95 -3.91 -3.81
CA VAL A 29 -6.63 -5.17 -4.15
C VAL A 29 -7.99 -4.90 -4.79
N VAL A 30 -8.81 -4.05 -4.18
CA VAL A 30 -10.15 -3.71 -4.68
C VAL A 30 -10.08 -3.05 -6.07
N VAL A 31 -9.14 -2.12 -6.25
CA VAL A 31 -8.89 -1.47 -7.55
C VAL A 31 -8.43 -2.49 -8.59
N GLY A 32 -7.51 -3.38 -8.24
CA GLY A 32 -7.05 -4.45 -9.13
C GLY A 32 -8.18 -5.38 -9.58
N GLN A 33 -9.03 -5.81 -8.65
CA GLN A 33 -10.22 -6.62 -8.95
C GLN A 33 -11.20 -5.89 -9.89
N SER A 34 -11.38 -4.58 -9.68
CA SER A 34 -12.24 -3.76 -10.53
C SER A 34 -11.68 -3.65 -11.94
N ILE A 35 -10.37 -3.45 -12.08
CA ILE A 35 -9.69 -3.42 -13.39
C ILE A 35 -9.81 -4.76 -14.12
N ASP A 36 -9.60 -5.87 -13.42
CA ASP A 36 -9.74 -7.21 -14.00
C ASP A 36 -11.19 -7.50 -14.45
N ALA A 37 -12.19 -7.02 -13.70
CA ALA A 37 -13.58 -7.11 -14.11
C ALA A 37 -13.87 -6.33 -15.39
N ILE A 38 -13.32 -5.12 -15.56
CA ILE A 38 -13.47 -4.35 -16.80
C ILE A 38 -12.72 -5.04 -17.95
N ARG A 39 -11.55 -5.62 -17.68
CA ARG A 39 -10.73 -6.31 -18.70
C ARG A 39 -11.40 -7.55 -19.26
N THR A 40 -12.18 -8.24 -18.44
CA THR A 40 -12.91 -9.46 -18.82
C THR A 40 -14.34 -9.19 -19.27
N ALA A 41 -14.79 -7.93 -19.21
CA ALA A 41 -16.10 -7.54 -19.70
C ALA A 41 -16.23 -7.77 -21.22
N ASP A 42 -17.45 -8.06 -21.65
CA ASP A 42 -17.75 -8.32 -23.05
C ASP A 42 -17.37 -7.11 -23.93
N PRO A 43 -16.54 -7.30 -24.98
CA PRO A 43 -16.19 -6.24 -25.92
C PRO A 43 -17.41 -5.56 -26.55
N GLU A 44 -18.53 -6.27 -26.74
CA GLU A 44 -19.75 -5.68 -27.29
C GLU A 44 -20.38 -4.66 -26.33
N ILE A 45 -20.32 -4.91 -25.02
CA ILE A 45 -20.80 -4.00 -23.99
C ILE A 45 -19.90 -2.75 -23.92
N LEU A 46 -18.58 -2.95 -24.01
CA LEU A 46 -17.60 -1.85 -24.02
C LEU A 46 -17.73 -0.98 -25.28
N ALA A 47 -18.02 -1.60 -26.44
CA ALA A 47 -18.26 -0.92 -27.70
C ALA A 47 -19.58 -0.12 -27.68
N GLN A 48 -20.65 -0.66 -27.10
CA GLN A 48 -21.92 0.07 -26.91
C GLN A 48 -21.79 1.27 -25.98
N ALA A 49 -20.87 1.20 -25.00
CA ALA A 49 -20.53 2.33 -24.13
C ALA A 49 -19.66 3.40 -24.83
N GLY A 50 -19.32 3.23 -26.11
CA GLY A 50 -18.50 4.17 -26.88
C GLY A 50 -17.02 4.17 -26.48
N THR A 51 -16.54 3.08 -25.85
CA THR A 51 -15.16 3.00 -25.36
C THR A 51 -14.22 2.52 -26.46
N ASP A 52 -13.24 3.34 -26.83
CA ASP A 52 -12.22 2.96 -27.82
C ASP A 52 -11.24 1.93 -27.24
N ALA A 53 -11.03 0.83 -27.97
CA ALA A 53 -10.15 -0.27 -27.58
C ALA A 53 -8.70 0.20 -27.34
N ALA A 54 -8.20 1.16 -28.13
CA ALA A 54 -6.86 1.69 -27.94
C ALA A 54 -6.72 2.46 -26.61
N SER A 55 -7.75 3.24 -26.25
CA SER A 55 -7.81 3.97 -24.99
C SER A 55 -7.89 3.04 -23.76
N LEU A 56 -8.65 1.95 -23.86
CA LEU A 56 -8.72 0.89 -22.83
C LEU A 56 -7.37 0.22 -22.64
N GLN A 57 -6.66 -0.09 -23.72
CA GLN A 57 -5.34 -0.72 -23.63
C GLN A 57 -4.31 0.19 -22.95
N GLN A 58 -4.31 1.50 -23.27
CA GLN A 58 -3.48 2.48 -22.58
C GLN A 58 -3.85 2.62 -21.10
N PHE A 59 -5.15 2.62 -20.78
CA PHE A 59 -5.62 2.63 -19.40
C PHE A 59 -5.09 1.43 -18.62
N TYR A 60 -5.20 0.21 -19.15
CA TYR A 60 -4.69 -0.99 -18.46
C TYR A 60 -3.18 -0.95 -18.23
N GLN A 61 -2.41 -0.45 -19.20
CA GLN A 61 -0.97 -0.29 -19.03
C GLN A 61 -0.65 0.70 -17.90
N GLN A 62 -1.27 1.88 -17.90
CA GLN A 62 -1.07 2.88 -16.85
C GLN A 62 -1.54 2.38 -15.48
N ALA A 63 -2.71 1.74 -15.42
CA ALA A 63 -3.27 1.20 -14.19
C ALA A 63 -2.36 0.10 -13.61
N SER A 64 -1.82 -0.79 -14.45
CA SER A 64 -0.87 -1.82 -14.00
C SER A 64 0.42 -1.21 -13.41
N GLN A 65 0.96 -0.16 -14.02
CA GLN A 65 2.14 0.55 -13.51
C GLN A 65 1.85 1.25 -12.18
N VAL A 66 0.72 1.95 -12.08
CA VAL A 66 0.29 2.61 -10.84
C VAL A 66 0.08 1.59 -9.72
N MET A 67 -0.53 0.44 -10.01
CA MET A 67 -0.69 -0.64 -9.03
C MET A 67 0.65 -1.19 -8.56
N LEU A 68 1.61 -1.43 -9.45
CA LEU A 68 2.95 -1.90 -9.08
C LEU A 68 3.67 -0.90 -8.18
N ILE A 69 3.64 0.39 -8.52
CA ILE A 69 4.24 1.45 -7.70
C ILE A 69 3.55 1.53 -6.35
N GLY A 70 2.22 1.44 -6.32
CA GLY A 70 1.44 1.40 -5.08
C GLY A 70 1.85 0.24 -4.19
N TRP A 71 1.96 -0.97 -4.73
CA TRP A 71 2.41 -2.14 -3.97
C TRP A 71 3.82 -1.98 -3.44
N LEU A 72 4.74 -1.47 -4.26
CA LEU A 72 6.12 -1.20 -3.85
C LEU A 72 6.18 -0.21 -2.67
N TRP A 73 5.35 0.84 -2.74
CA TRP A 73 5.22 1.84 -1.68
C TRP A 73 4.65 1.23 -0.39
N ALA A 74 3.58 0.43 -0.49
CA ALA A 74 2.95 -0.24 0.65
C ALA A 74 3.96 -1.16 1.36
N VAL A 75 4.68 -1.99 0.61
CA VAL A 75 5.70 -2.90 1.15
C VAL A 75 6.83 -2.11 1.82
N SER A 76 7.28 -1.02 1.20
CA SER A 76 8.33 -0.17 1.78
C SER A 76 7.92 0.39 3.14
N ILE A 77 6.68 0.89 3.26
CA ILE A 77 6.14 1.38 4.54
C ILE A 77 6.06 0.26 5.56
N ILE A 78 5.60 -0.93 5.19
CA ILE A 78 5.51 -2.07 6.11
C ILE A 78 6.89 -2.38 6.69
N ILE A 79 7.92 -2.49 5.84
CA ILE A 79 9.30 -2.78 6.28
C ILE A 79 9.82 -1.68 7.20
N SER A 80 9.67 -0.41 6.81
CA SER A 80 10.11 0.72 7.63
C SER A 80 9.38 0.77 8.98
N SER A 81 8.09 0.43 9.00
CA SER A 81 7.28 0.41 10.21
C SER A 81 7.72 -0.68 11.18
N VAL A 82 7.99 -1.88 10.67
CA VAL A 82 8.54 -2.99 11.48
C VAL A 82 9.90 -2.61 12.07
N ALA A 83 10.78 -2.02 11.25
CA ALA A 83 12.08 -1.55 11.71
C ALA A 83 11.97 -0.46 12.79
N SER A 84 11.00 0.45 12.65
CA SER A 84 10.69 1.49 13.66
C SER A 84 10.23 0.87 14.97
N ILE A 85 9.27 -0.07 14.94
CA ILE A 85 8.77 -0.77 16.13
C ILE A 85 9.90 -1.52 16.81
N TYR A 86 10.69 -2.28 16.05
CA TYR A 86 11.85 -3.01 16.58
C TYR A 86 12.82 -2.08 17.31
N SER A 87 13.16 -0.94 16.68
CA SER A 87 14.04 0.07 17.27
C SER A 87 13.45 0.69 18.54
N GLY A 88 12.14 0.94 18.56
CA GLY A 88 11.44 1.46 19.73
C GLY A 88 11.44 0.46 20.89
N VAL A 89 11.13 -0.82 20.62
CA VAL A 89 11.15 -1.90 21.62
C VAL A 89 12.56 -2.07 22.20
N ARG A 90 13.60 -2.03 21.37
CA ARG A 90 14.99 -2.11 21.82
C ARG A 90 15.33 -0.97 22.78
N LYS A 91 14.96 0.27 22.45
CA LYS A 91 15.19 1.45 23.31
C LYS A 91 14.48 1.35 24.67
N LEU A 92 13.33 0.67 24.73
CA LEU A 92 12.63 0.41 25.98
C LEU A 92 13.30 -0.71 26.81
N LYS A 93 13.96 -1.67 26.16
CA LYS A 93 14.64 -2.81 26.79
C LYS A 93 16.04 -2.49 27.32
N ASP A 94 16.74 -1.49 26.81
CA ASP A 94 18.10 -1.07 27.23
C ASP A 94 18.17 -0.48 28.67
N LYS A 95 17.27 -0.90 29.55
CA LYS A 95 17.14 -0.49 30.96
C LYS A 95 18.02 -1.30 31.92
N LYS A 96 19.04 -2.01 31.43
CA LYS A 96 19.97 -2.79 32.26
C LYS A 96 21.41 -2.58 31.80
N LYS A 97 22.01 -1.45 32.18
CA LYS A 97 23.42 -1.30 32.56
C LYS A 97 23.61 0.06 33.20
#